data_AF-I4IWD1-F1
#
_entry.id   AF-I4IWD1-F1
#
_cell.length_a   1.000
_cell.length_b   1.000
_cell.length_c   1.000
_cell.angle_alpha   90.00
_cell.angle_beta   90.00
_cell.angle_gamma   90.00
#
_symmetry.space_group_name_H-M   'P 1'
#
loop_
_entity.id
_entity.type
_entity.pdbx_description
1 polymer ?
#
loop_
_entity_poly.entity_id
_entity_poly.type
_entity_poly.pdbx_seq_one_letter_code
_entity_poly.pdbx_strand_id
1 'polypeptide(L)'
;MQDFANIFAYLPRKLAATWLVLSLTVMLLLQTIIFINHGGQIEKIVTSKTNAHDPRSATIINLIYGLILLFFVGYNHIPMSTTWVFLGLLGGREISLTLTRETPNLAATGKLVLGDALKAFIGMIVSVAIALALPLLAQKLNYL
;
A
#
# COMPACT_ATOMS: atom_id res chain seq x y z
N MET A 1 8.75 -0.11 -2.48
CA MET A 1 10.11 -0.39 -1.98
C MET A 1 10.06 -1.27 -0.74
N GLN A 2 9.38 -0.87 0.34
CA GLN A 2 9.29 -1.66 1.59
C GLN A 2 8.62 -3.04 1.42
N ASP A 3 7.50 -3.13 0.70
CA ASP A 3 6.77 -4.40 0.56
C ASP A 3 7.53 -5.47 -0.25
N PHE A 4 8.41 -5.05 -1.17
CA PHE A 4 9.28 -5.97 -1.90
C PHE A 4 10.37 -6.58 -1.01
N ALA A 5 10.92 -5.81 -0.07
CA ALA A 5 11.87 -6.32 0.92
C ALA A 5 11.20 -7.37 1.83
N ASN A 6 9.92 -7.19 2.16
CA ASN A 6 9.16 -8.17 2.93
C ASN A 6 9.01 -9.51 2.20
N ILE A 7 8.83 -9.52 0.87
CA ILE A 7 8.78 -10.76 0.07
C ILE A 7 10.12 -11.51 0.12
N PHE A 8 11.24 -10.79 0.01
CA PHE A 8 12.58 -11.38 0.07
C PHE A 8 12.93 -11.94 1.46
N ALA A 9 12.32 -11.43 2.53
CA ALA A 9 12.50 -11.98 3.88
C ALA A 9 11.99 -13.43 4.03
N TYR A 10 11.05 -13.85 3.17
CA TYR A 10 10.51 -15.22 3.15
C TYR A 10 11.30 -16.18 2.24
N LEU A 11 12.31 -15.70 1.52
CA LEU A 11 13.16 -16.55 0.69
C LEU A 11 14.14 -17.37 1.56
N PRO A 12 14.39 -18.65 1.23
CA PRO A 12 15.43 -19.44 1.88
C PRO A 12 16.79 -18.73 1.86
N ARG A 13 17.48 -18.67 3.01
CA ARG A 13 18.81 -18.01 3.13
C ARG A 13 19.88 -18.62 2.22
N LYS A 14 19.71 -19.88 1.82
CA LYS A 14 20.53 -20.56 0.82
C LYS A 14 19.64 -20.87 -0.38
N LEU A 15 19.68 -19.99 -1.38
CA LEU A 15 18.95 -20.14 -2.63
C LEU A 15 19.93 -20.46 -3.75
N ALA A 16 19.58 -21.36 -4.66
CA ALA A 16 20.38 -21.54 -5.86
C ALA A 16 20.35 -20.25 -6.70
N ALA A 17 21.48 -19.90 -7.30
CA ALA A 17 21.63 -18.65 -8.05
C ALA A 17 20.57 -18.49 -9.16
N THR A 18 20.13 -19.60 -9.77
CA THR A 18 19.06 -19.62 -10.78
C THR A 18 17.74 -19.08 -10.25
N TRP A 19 17.29 -19.54 -9.09
CA TRP A 19 16.04 -19.07 -8.46
C TRP A 19 16.13 -17.61 -8.02
N LEU A 20 17.33 -17.14 -7.65
CA LEU A 20 17.56 -15.76 -7.22
C LEU A 20 17.49 -14.81 -8.42
N VAL A 21 18.15 -15.16 -9.52
CA VAL A 21 18.10 -14.38 -10.77
C VAL A 21 16.67 -14.35 -11.31
N LEU A 22 15.94 -15.47 -11.26
CA LEU A 22 14.55 -15.52 -11.70
C LEU A 22 13.64 -14.61 -10.86
N SER A 23 13.74 -14.66 -9.52
CA SER A 23 12.91 -13.82 -8.65
C SER A 23 13.20 -12.33 -8.82
N LEU A 24 14.48 -11.95 -8.93
CA LEU A 24 14.90 -10.58 -9.21
C LEU A 24 14.39 -10.08 -10.57
N THR A 25 14.47 -10.92 -11.60
CA THR A 25 14.00 -10.58 -12.95
C THR A 25 12.48 -10.36 -12.96
N VAL A 26 11.71 -11.25 -12.31
CA VAL A 26 10.26 -11.10 -12.21
C VAL A 26 9.89 -9.82 -11.45
N MET A 27 10.57 -9.53 -10.34
CA MET A 27 10.34 -8.28 -9.60
C MET A 27 10.64 -7.04 -10.44
N LEU A 28 11.74 -7.05 -11.18
CA LEU A 28 12.14 -5.91 -12.01
C LEU A 28 11.15 -5.70 -13.18
N LEU A 29 10.65 -6.78 -13.78
CA LEU A 29 9.60 -6.71 -14.80
C LEU A 29 8.30 -6.14 -14.23
N LEU A 30 7.83 -6.63 -13.07
CA LEU A 30 6.63 -6.11 -12.42
C LEU A 30 6.76 -4.62 -12.08
N GLN A 31 7.92 -4.21 -11.55
CA GLN A 31 8.22 -2.81 -11.26
C GLN A 31 8.17 -1.96 -12.53
N THR A 32 8.75 -2.47 -13.62
CA THR A 32 8.78 -1.81 -14.93
C THR A 32 7.36 -1.63 -15.48
N ILE A 33 6.52 -2.67 -15.39
CA ILE A 33 5.11 -2.62 -15.80
C ILE A 33 4.35 -1.57 -14.97
N ILE A 34 4.56 -1.51 -13.66
CA ILE A 34 3.92 -0.51 -12.79
C ILE A 34 4.35 0.92 -13.18
N PHE A 35 5.63 1.13 -13.46
CA PHE A 35 6.15 2.43 -13.87
C PHE A 35 5.65 2.85 -15.26
N ILE A 36 5.60 1.95 -16.24
CA ILE A 36 5.02 2.23 -17.57
C ILE A 36 3.54 2.60 -17.44
N ASN A 37 2.82 1.97 -16.50
CA ASN A 37 1.41 2.26 -16.24
C ASN A 37 1.18 3.46 -15.30
N HIS A 38 2.24 4.18 -14.89
CA HIS A 38 2.20 5.40 -14.07
C HIS A 38 1.41 5.30 -12.75
N GLY A 39 1.11 4.08 -12.26
CA GLY A 39 0.30 3.86 -11.05
C GLY A 39 -1.20 3.62 -11.31
N GLY A 40 -1.65 3.63 -12.58
CA GLY A 40 -2.96 3.11 -13.00
C GLY A 40 -4.17 3.75 -12.30
N GLN A 41 -5.06 2.93 -11.72
CA GLN A 41 -6.25 3.43 -11.04
C GLN A 41 -5.92 4.27 -9.80
N ILE A 42 -4.79 4.02 -9.12
CA ILE A 42 -4.38 4.78 -7.93
C ILE A 42 -4.02 6.21 -8.32
N GLU A 43 -3.34 6.39 -9.45
CA GLU A 43 -3.06 7.72 -10.01
C GLU A 43 -4.35 8.49 -10.29
N LYS A 44 -5.37 7.85 -10.89
CA LYS A 44 -6.69 8.47 -11.12
C LYS A 44 -7.41 8.83 -9.81
N ILE A 45 -7.28 8.01 -8.78
CA ILE A 45 -7.87 8.30 -7.46
C ILE A 45 -7.15 9.49 -6.80
N VAL A 46 -5.83 9.59 -6.92
CA VAL A 46 -5.05 10.70 -6.35
C VAL A 46 -5.27 12.00 -7.13
N THR A 47 -5.24 11.96 -8.46
CA THR A 47 -5.42 13.14 -9.33
C THR A 47 -6.86 13.67 -9.36
N SER A 48 -7.86 12.82 -9.12
CA SER A 48 -9.28 13.25 -9.02
C SER A 48 -9.62 14.00 -7.73
N LYS A 49 -8.70 14.02 -6.74
CA LYS A 49 -8.85 14.82 -5.52
C LYS A 49 -8.39 16.25 -5.79
N THR A 50 -9.27 17.21 -5.52
CA THR A 50 -9.27 18.64 -5.91
C THR A 50 -8.01 19.47 -5.56
N ASN A 51 -6.97 18.87 -4.97
CA ASN A 51 -5.75 19.58 -4.59
C ASN A 51 -4.48 18.70 -4.71
N ALA A 52 -4.50 17.65 -5.54
CA ALA A 52 -3.29 16.94 -5.95
C ALA A 52 -2.54 17.65 -7.09
N HIS A 53 -3.14 18.69 -7.67
CA HIS A 53 -2.53 19.46 -8.75
C HIS A 53 -1.45 20.43 -8.26
N ASP A 54 -1.47 20.80 -6.97
CA ASP A 54 -0.47 21.68 -6.39
C ASP A 54 0.71 20.86 -5.81
N PRO A 55 1.88 20.86 -6.48
CA PRO A 55 3.02 20.01 -6.11
C PRO A 55 3.50 20.26 -4.67
N ARG A 56 3.20 21.43 -4.10
CA ARG A 56 3.57 21.83 -2.73
C ARG A 56 2.86 21.02 -1.66
N SER A 57 1.55 20.79 -1.83
CA SER A 57 0.76 20.02 -0.87
C SER A 57 1.13 18.54 -0.93
N ALA A 58 1.40 18.02 -2.15
CA ALA A 58 1.86 16.65 -2.36
C ALA A 58 3.22 16.37 -1.70
N THR A 59 4.15 17.33 -1.76
CA THR A 59 5.47 17.19 -1.12
C THR A 59 5.37 17.17 0.40
N ILE A 60 4.50 17.99 1.01
CA ILE A 60 4.31 18.02 2.46
C ILE A 60 3.74 16.68 2.96
N ILE A 61 2.73 16.13 2.28
CA ILE A 61 2.16 14.83 2.64
C ILE A 61 3.23 13.73 2.54
N ASN A 62 4.03 13.75 1.46
CA ASN A 62 5.08 12.75 1.25
C ASN A 62 6.23 12.92 2.26
N LEU A 63 6.54 14.14 2.68
CA LEU A 63 7.52 14.43 3.73
C LEU A 63 7.04 13.90 5.08
N ILE A 64 5.80 14.18 5.47
CA ILE A 64 5.20 13.67 6.71
C ILE A 64 5.15 12.13 6.67
N TYR A 65 4.74 11.55 5.55
CA TYR A 65 4.76 10.10 5.35
C TYR A 65 6.17 9.52 5.52
N GLY A 66 7.18 10.13 4.90
CA GLY A 66 8.57 9.75 5.04
C GLY A 66 9.09 9.83 6.48
N LEU A 67 8.73 10.88 7.23
CA LEU A 67 9.08 11.03 8.64
C LEU A 67 8.43 9.97 9.53
N ILE A 68 7.16 9.64 9.28
CA ILE A 68 6.46 8.57 10.00
C ILE A 68 7.15 7.22 9.72
N LEU A 69 7.46 6.93 8.45
CA LEU A 69 8.19 5.71 8.10
C LEU A 69 9.58 5.65 8.76
N LEU A 70 10.33 6.75 8.74
CA LEU A 70 11.65 6.85 9.35
C LEU A 70 11.60 6.56 10.85
N PHE A 71 10.62 7.13 11.56
CA PHE A 71 10.43 6.89 12.99
C PHE A 71 10.19 5.41 13.29
N PHE A 72 9.31 4.75 12.53
CA PHE A 72 9.01 3.34 12.78
C PHE A 72 10.10 2.38 12.30
N VAL A 73 10.92 2.74 11.32
CA VAL A 73 12.08 1.94 10.91
C VAL A 73 13.23 2.07 11.92
N GLY A 74 13.45 3.25 12.50
CA GLY A 74 14.59 3.52 13.37
C GLY A 74 14.37 3.22 14.86
N TYR A 75 13.15 3.41 15.37
CA TYR A 75 12.88 3.39 16.82
C TYR A 75 11.92 2.29 17.28
N ASN A 76 11.19 1.64 16.39
CA ASN A 76 10.21 0.61 16.76
C ASN A 76 10.52 -0.75 16.14
N HIS A 77 10.42 -1.80 16.96
CA HIS A 77 10.56 -3.19 16.51
C HIS A 77 9.25 -3.78 15.97
N ILE A 78 8.15 -3.01 16.03
CA ILE A 78 6.83 -3.46 15.58
C ILE A 78 6.72 -3.23 14.06
N PRO A 79 6.44 -4.28 13.25
CA PRO A 79 6.27 -4.13 11.82
C PRO A 79 5.08 -3.21 11.50
N MET A 80 5.33 -2.17 10.71
CA MET A 80 4.33 -1.18 10.33
C MET A 80 3.53 -1.62 9.08
N SER A 81 2.24 -1.33 9.06
CA SER A 81 1.44 -1.37 7.83
C SER A 81 1.49 -0.04 7.09
N THR A 82 2.26 -0.01 6.00
CA THR A 82 2.38 1.13 5.08
C THR A 82 1.02 1.55 4.50
N THR A 83 0.12 0.60 4.25
CA THR A 83 -1.25 0.86 3.75
C THR A 83 -2.10 1.65 4.74
N TRP A 84 -2.14 1.25 6.01
CA TRP A 84 -2.97 1.92 7.02
C TRP A 84 -2.45 3.31 7.36
N VAL A 85 -1.13 3.47 7.40
CA VAL A 85 -0.50 4.78 7.59
C VAL A 85 -0.82 5.71 6.43
N PHE A 86 -0.73 5.22 5.20
CA PHE A 86 -1.04 6.00 4.00
C PHE A 86 -2.54 6.41 3.94
N LEU A 87 -3.45 5.46 4.19
CA LEU A 87 -4.90 5.74 4.23
C LEU A 87 -5.26 6.71 5.36
N GLY A 88 -4.63 6.59 6.53
CA GLY A 88 -4.81 7.52 7.64
C GLY A 88 -4.36 8.95 7.29
N LEU A 89 -3.22 9.09 6.61
CA LEU A 89 -2.73 10.38 6.12
C LEU A 89 -3.65 11.02 5.08
N LEU A 90 -4.12 10.24 4.09
CA LEU A 90 -5.06 10.72 3.08
C LEU A 90 -6.40 11.12 3.71
N GLY A 91 -6.93 10.27 4.60
CA GLY A 91 -8.19 10.53 5.30
C GLY A 91 -8.12 11.73 6.23
N GLY A 92 -7.05 11.84 7.02
CA GLY A 92 -6.82 12.98 7.92
C GLY A 92 -6.71 14.31 7.16
N ARG A 93 -6.03 14.32 6.01
CA ARG A 93 -6.00 15.50 5.13
C ARG A 93 -7.39 15.88 4.63
N GLU A 94 -8.17 14.91 4.15
CA GLU A 94 -9.50 15.19 3.61
C GLU A 94 -10.43 15.77 4.69
N ILE A 95 -10.38 15.21 5.90
CA ILE A 95 -11.13 15.72 7.06
C ILE A 95 -10.68 17.13 7.44
N SER A 96 -9.37 17.38 7.48
CA SER A 96 -8.80 18.69 7.78
C SER A 96 -9.24 19.75 6.77
N LEU A 97 -9.22 19.44 5.47
CA LEU A 97 -9.68 20.35 4.41
C LEU A 97 -11.18 20.66 4.51
N THR A 98 -12.00 19.67 4.87
CA THR A 98 -13.45 19.86 5.06
C THR A 98 -13.76 20.69 6.30
N LEU A 99 -12.96 20.60 7.36
CA LEU A 99 -13.09 21.43 8.56
C LEU A 99 -12.72 22.91 8.32
N THR A 100 -11.79 23.19 7.41
CA THR A 100 -11.34 24.55 7.10
C THR A 100 -12.23 25.27 6.06
N ARG A 101 -13.11 24.55 5.34
CA ARG A 101 -14.03 25.13 4.34
C ARG A 101 -15.35 25.58 4.97
N GLU A 102 -15.89 26.70 4.49
CA GLU A 102 -17.14 27.30 4.97
C GLU A 102 -18.42 26.49 4.66
N THR A 103 -18.35 25.47 3.80
CA THR A 103 -19.43 24.50 3.56
C THR A 103 -19.01 23.08 3.98
N PRO A 104 -19.03 22.76 5.28
CA PRO A 104 -18.52 21.48 5.77
C PRO A 104 -19.62 20.40 5.65
N ASN A 105 -19.51 19.51 4.67
CA ASN A 105 -20.21 18.23 4.73
C ASN A 105 -19.28 17.16 5.32
N LEU A 106 -18.98 17.29 6.62
CA LEU A 106 -18.11 16.38 7.37
C LEU A 106 -18.57 14.92 7.25
N ALA A 107 -19.89 14.70 7.25
CA ALA A 107 -20.48 13.37 7.12
C ALA A 107 -20.17 12.73 5.77
N ALA A 108 -20.26 13.50 4.67
CA ALA A 108 -19.91 13.00 3.34
C ALA A 108 -18.41 12.69 3.20
N THR A 109 -17.54 13.56 3.73
CA THR A 109 -16.09 13.32 3.74
C THR A 109 -15.74 12.08 4.56
N GLY A 110 -16.31 11.94 5.76
CA GLY A 110 -16.10 10.76 6.61
C GLY A 110 -16.55 9.46 5.93
N LYS A 111 -17.71 9.47 5.26
CA LYS A 111 -18.21 8.32 4.50
C LYS A 111 -17.26 7.93 3.35
N LEU A 112 -16.65 8.91 2.68
CA LEU A 112 -15.69 8.67 1.61
C LEU A 112 -14.42 8.00 2.15
N VAL A 113 -13.81 8.58 3.19
CA VAL A 113 -12.61 8.03 3.84
C VAL A 113 -12.85 6.62 4.38
N LEU A 114 -14.00 6.39 5.02
CA LEU A 114 -14.37 5.07 5.51
C LEU A 114 -14.57 4.07 4.37
N GLY A 115 -15.16 4.51 3.25
CA GLY A 115 -15.32 3.67 2.07
C GLY A 115 -13.99 3.19 1.49
N ASP A 116 -12.98 4.05 1.44
CA ASP A 116 -11.64 3.69 0.97
C ASP A 116 -10.93 2.73 1.94
N ALA A 117 -11.07 2.97 3.25
CA ALA A 117 -10.57 2.06 4.28
C ALA A 117 -11.22 0.66 4.21
N LEU A 118 -12.54 0.59 4.00
CA LEU A 118 -13.28 -0.67 3.88
C LEU A 118 -12.86 -1.46 2.63
N LYS A 119 -12.67 -0.79 1.49
CA LYS A 119 -12.18 -1.46 0.27
C LYS A 119 -10.79 -2.07 0.49
N ALA A 120 -9.89 -1.32 1.14
CA ALA A 120 -8.56 -1.83 1.48
C ALA A 120 -8.63 -3.00 2.46
N PHE A 121 -9.52 -2.93 3.45
CA PHE A 121 -9.76 -4.01 4.42
C PHE A 121 -10.25 -5.29 3.74
N ILE A 122 -11.20 -5.17 2.81
CA ILE A 122 -11.70 -6.32 2.03
C ILE A 122 -10.55 -6.94 1.21
N GLY A 123 -9.73 -6.12 0.55
CA GLY A 123 -8.55 -6.59 -0.18
C GLY A 123 -7.59 -7.38 0.72
N MET A 124 -7.37 -6.91 1.95
CA MET A 124 -6.56 -7.60 2.95
C MET A 124 -7.17 -8.96 3.33
N ILE A 125 -8.48 -9.02 3.61
CA ILE A 125 -9.18 -10.28 3.94
C ILE A 125 -9.03 -11.28 2.80
N VAL A 126 -9.26 -10.86 1.55
CA VAL A 126 -9.13 -11.72 0.38
C VAL A 126 -7.70 -12.24 0.25
N SER A 127 -6.69 -11.37 0.44
CA SER A 127 -5.28 -11.79 0.41
C SER A 127 -4.96 -12.83 1.47
N VAL A 128 -5.44 -12.67 2.70
CA VAL A 128 -5.23 -13.63 3.79
C VAL A 128 -5.96 -14.94 3.50
N ALA A 129 -7.19 -14.88 3.00
CA ALA A 129 -7.97 -16.06 2.65
C ALA A 129 -7.26 -16.90 1.57
N ILE A 130 -6.73 -16.25 0.52
CA ILE A 130 -5.95 -16.93 -0.53
C ILE A 130 -4.68 -17.55 0.06
N ALA A 131 -3.94 -16.81 0.90
CA ALA A 131 -2.71 -17.30 1.51
C ALA A 131 -2.94 -18.54 2.40
N LEU A 132 -4.06 -18.60 3.12
CA LEU A 132 -4.44 -19.75 3.95
C LEU A 132 -4.99 -20.92 3.10
N ALA A 133 -5.64 -20.62 1.97
CA ALA A 133 -6.19 -21.64 1.07
C ALA A 133 -5.11 -22.35 0.25
N LEU A 134 -4.05 -21.63 -0.14
CA LEU A 134 -2.95 -22.16 -0.96
C LEU A 134 -2.30 -23.45 -0.40
N PRO A 135 -1.88 -23.51 0.88
CA PRO A 135 -1.27 -24.72 1.45
C PRO A 135 -2.25 -25.89 1.54
N LEU A 136 -3.53 -25.63 1.81
CA LEU A 136 -4.57 -26.67 1.81
C LEU A 136 -4.77 -27.27 0.41
N LEU A 137 -4.69 -26.44 -0.63
CA LEU A 137 -4.80 -26.84 -2.02
C LEU A 137 -3.55 -27.62 -2.48
N ALA A 138 -2.37 -27.18 -2.06
CA ALA A 138 -1.09 -27.85 -2.32
C ALA A 138 -1.01 -29.25 -1.66
N GLN A 139 -1.48 -29.39 -0.42
CA GLN A 139 -1.56 -30.70 0.24
C GLN A 139 -2.50 -31.66 -0.50
N LYS A 140 -3.63 -31.15 -1.01
CA LYS A 140 -4.60 -31.96 -1.75
C LYS A 140 -4.06 -32.42 -3.12
N LEU A 141 -3.22 -31.61 -3.76
CA LEU A 141 -2.57 -31.95 -5.03
C LEU A 141 -1.44 -32.98 -4.88
N ASN A 142 -0.69 -32.95 -3.77
CA ASN A 142 0.38 -33.93 -3.49
C ASN A 142 -0.13 -35.33 -3.11
N TYR A 143 -1.45 -35.50 -2.94
CA TYR A 143 -2.11 -36.78 -2.65
C TYR A 143 -2.72 -37.44 -3.90
N LEU A 144 -2.60 -36.80 -5.06
CA LEU A 144 -2.96 -37.30 -6.40
C LEU A 144 -1.69 -37.65 -7.18
#